data_AF-A0A1F1KVU2-F1
#
_entry.id   AF-A0A1F1KVU2-F1
#
_cell.length_a   1.000
_cell.length_b   1.000
_cell.length_c   1.000
_cell.angle_alpha   90.00
_cell.angle_beta   90.00
_cell.angle_gamma   90.00
#
_symmetry.space_group_name_H-M   'P 1'
#
loop_
_entity.id
_entity.type
_entity.pdbx_description
1 polymer ?
#
loop_
_entity_poly.entity_id
_entity_poly.type
_entity_poly.pdbx_seq_one_letter_code
_entity_poly.pdbx_strand_id
1 'polypeptide(L)'
;MRKNWNEYKNITLKIIKSIEEDKEDMQLFDNRENIIENLLNSNLSKEELKLSYEEENINELDKKLEYILKNKMHNVKEEIKMVTASHKANKLYSNINNNKYFFSSKV
;
A
#
# COMPACT_ATOMS: atom_id res chain seq x y z
N MET A 1 7.84 -10.52 26.25
CA MET A 1 8.51 -10.27 24.94
C MET A 1 7.91 -11.10 23.81
N ARG A 2 7.97 -12.45 23.86
CA ARG A 2 7.40 -13.34 22.81
C ARG A 2 5.92 -13.04 22.47
N LYS A 3 5.10 -12.63 23.44
CA LYS A 3 3.71 -12.20 23.23
C LYS A 3 3.60 -11.02 22.24
N ASN A 4 4.38 -9.95 22.46
CA ASN A 4 4.34 -8.74 21.63
C ASN A 4 4.80 -9.04 20.18
N TRP A 5 5.84 -9.86 20.01
CA TRP A 5 6.28 -10.27 18.68
C TRP A 5 5.28 -11.18 17.96
N ASN A 6 4.58 -12.05 18.69
CA ASN A 6 3.48 -12.84 18.11
C ASN A 6 2.31 -11.95 17.67
N GLU A 7 1.95 -10.96 18.47
CA GLU A 7 0.93 -9.97 18.10
C GLU A 7 1.36 -9.19 16.85
N TYR A 8 2.62 -8.74 16.80
CA TYR A 8 3.21 -8.08 15.64
C TYR A 8 3.17 -8.95 14.38
N LYS A 9 3.56 -10.23 14.49
CA LYS A 9 3.50 -11.19 13.39
C LYS A 9 2.07 -11.34 12.89
N ASN A 10 1.13 -11.54 13.81
CA ASN A 10 -0.27 -11.77 13.48
C ASN A 10 -0.90 -10.56 12.78
N ILE A 11 -0.66 -9.34 13.29
CA ILE A 11 -1.18 -8.13 12.64
C ILE A 11 -0.54 -7.94 11.26
N THR A 12 0.77 -8.18 11.14
CA THR A 12 1.48 -8.03 9.86
C THR A 12 0.99 -9.04 8.82
N LEU A 13 0.71 -10.28 9.21
CA LEU A 13 0.10 -11.29 8.34
C LEU A 13 -1.32 -10.90 7.91
N LYS A 14 -2.11 -10.30 8.81
CA LYS A 14 -3.44 -9.78 8.47
C LYS A 14 -3.36 -8.63 7.46
N ILE A 15 -2.41 -7.71 7.63
CA ILE A 15 -2.16 -6.62 6.68
C ILE A 15 -1.81 -7.19 5.31
N ILE A 16 -0.85 -8.13 5.25
CA ILE A 16 -0.45 -8.78 4.00
C ILE A 16 -1.67 -9.37 3.28
N LYS A 17 -2.48 -10.16 3.99
CA LYS A 17 -3.69 -10.77 3.43
C LYS A 17 -4.70 -9.71 2.95
N SER A 18 -4.88 -8.64 3.71
CA SER A 18 -5.77 -7.53 3.39
C SER A 18 -5.34 -6.80 2.10
N ILE A 19 -4.04 -6.61 1.88
CA ILE A 19 -3.52 -6.05 0.62
C ILE A 19 -3.68 -7.04 -0.54
N GLU A 20 -3.40 -8.33 -0.33
CA GLU A 20 -3.56 -9.36 -1.36
C GLU A 20 -5.02 -9.53 -1.81
N GLU A 21 -5.98 -9.22 -0.94
CA GLU A 21 -7.43 -9.24 -1.23
C GLU A 21 -7.98 -7.90 -1.75
N ASP A 22 -7.15 -6.88 -1.96
CA ASP A 22 -7.56 -5.51 -2.31
C ASP A 22 -8.59 -4.91 -1.33
N LYS A 23 -8.40 -5.19 -0.04
CA LYS A 23 -9.25 -4.74 1.08
C LYS A 23 -8.38 -4.14 2.17
N GLU A 24 -7.52 -3.20 1.81
CA GLU A 24 -6.59 -2.55 2.72
C GLU A 24 -7.34 -1.91 3.91
N ASP A 25 -6.90 -2.25 5.13
CA ASP A 25 -7.47 -1.71 6.36
C ASP A 25 -6.41 -0.92 7.13
N MET A 26 -6.56 0.41 7.12
CA MET A 26 -5.66 1.33 7.82
C MET A 26 -5.61 1.07 9.33
N GLN A 27 -6.69 0.57 9.93
CA GLN A 27 -6.70 0.26 11.36
C GLN A 27 -5.70 -0.85 11.70
N LEU A 28 -5.41 -1.77 10.78
CA LEU A 28 -4.40 -2.80 11.00
C LEU A 28 -2.99 -2.19 11.08
N PHE A 29 -2.71 -1.14 10.30
CA PHE A 29 -1.44 -0.41 10.37
C PHE A 29 -1.32 0.37 11.69
N ASP A 30 -2.37 1.06 12.11
CA ASP A 30 -2.40 1.77 13.40
C ASP A 30 -2.17 0.80 14.57
N ASN A 31 -2.82 -0.37 14.52
CA ASN A 31 -2.62 -1.43 15.50
C ASN A 31 -1.19 -1.97 15.51
N ARG A 32 -0.54 -2.07 14.33
CA ARG A 32 0.86 -2.48 14.23
C ARG A 32 1.80 -1.42 14.83
N GLU A 33 1.54 -0.14 14.60
CA GLU A 33 2.29 0.98 15.17
C GLU A 33 2.20 0.96 16.71
N ASN A 34 1.01 0.78 17.27
CA ASN A 34 0.81 0.67 18.72
C ASN A 34 1.65 -0.47 19.34
N ILE A 35 1.82 -1.59 18.64
CA ILE A 35 2.68 -2.69 19.11
C ILE A 35 4.15 -2.29 19.10
N ILE A 36 4.60 -1.54 18.08
CA ILE A 36 5.96 -1.00 18.01
C ILE A 36 6.20 -0.03 19.16
N GLU A 37 5.29 0.91 19.40
CA GLU A 37 5.39 1.86 20.50
C GLU A 37 5.48 1.14 21.86
N ASN A 38 4.68 0.10 22.08
CA ASN A 38 4.76 -0.73 23.28
C ASN A 38 6.09 -1.47 23.42
N LEU A 39 6.70 -1.90 22.32
CA LEU A 39 8.04 -2.51 22.32
C LEU A 39 9.12 -1.48 22.64
N LEU A 40 9.03 -0.28 22.07
CA LEU A 40 9.99 0.81 22.29
C LEU A 40 9.91 1.39 23.71
N ASN A 41 8.72 1.39 24.31
CA ASN A 41 8.49 1.83 25.70
C ASN A 41 8.78 0.73 26.73
N SER A 42 9.25 -0.44 26.31
CA SER A 42 9.65 -1.51 27.23
C SER A 42 10.99 -1.20 27.90
N ASN A 43 11.26 -1.83 29.04
CA ASN A 43 12.54 -1.66 29.78
C ASN A 43 13.73 -2.36 29.12
N LEU A 44 13.64 -2.68 27.83
CA LEU A 44 14.65 -3.41 27.09
C LEU A 44 15.59 -2.45 26.37
N SER A 45 16.86 -2.81 26.35
CA SER A 45 17.85 -2.14 25.51
C SER A 45 17.56 -2.34 24.03
N LYS A 46 18.12 -1.45 23.22
CA LYS A 46 18.04 -1.54 21.76
C LYS A 46 18.64 -2.85 21.25
N GLU A 47 19.73 -3.31 21.86
CA GLU A 47 20.42 -4.54 21.52
C GLU A 47 19.54 -5.77 21.79
N GLU A 48 18.85 -5.81 22.94
CA GLU A 48 17.90 -6.89 23.27
C GLU A 48 16.71 -6.93 22.30
N LEU A 49 16.16 -5.77 21.95
CA LEU A 49 15.09 -5.67 20.96
C LEU A 49 15.55 -6.16 19.58
N LYS A 50 16.77 -5.79 19.17
CA LYS A 50 17.34 -6.22 17.89
C LYS A 50 17.54 -7.74 17.85
N LEU A 51 18.14 -8.32 18.89
CA LEU A 51 18.34 -9.76 18.98
C LEU A 51 17.00 -10.49 18.87
N SER A 52 15.99 -10.04 19.63
CA SER A 52 14.67 -10.67 19.59
C SER A 52 13.96 -10.50 18.25
N TYR A 53 14.13 -9.36 17.57
CA TYR A 53 13.62 -9.12 16.22
C TYR A 53 14.20 -10.09 15.18
N GLU A 54 15.50 -10.38 15.30
CA GLU A 54 16.20 -11.34 14.44
C GLU A 54 15.81 -12.79 14.79
N GLU A 55 15.82 -13.18 16.07
CA GLU A 55 15.45 -14.52 16.54
C GLU A 55 14.01 -14.91 16.17
N GLU A 56 13.09 -13.94 16.22
CA GLU A 56 11.70 -14.16 15.86
C GLU A 56 11.46 -14.06 14.34
N ASN A 57 12.49 -13.87 13.51
CA ASN A 57 12.39 -13.71 12.04
C ASN A 57 11.40 -12.61 11.60
N ILE A 58 11.30 -11.53 12.39
CA ILE A 58 10.42 -10.40 12.06
C ILE A 58 10.93 -9.67 10.81
N ASN A 59 12.26 -9.65 10.64
CA ASN A 59 12.94 -9.10 9.47
C ASN A 59 12.44 -9.64 8.13
N GLU A 60 12.20 -10.94 8.01
CA GLU A 60 11.70 -11.56 6.79
C GLU A 60 10.25 -11.15 6.52
N LEU A 61 9.45 -11.08 7.58
CA LEU A 61 8.06 -10.68 7.48
C LEU A 61 7.91 -9.22 7.07
N ASP A 62 8.74 -8.33 7.60
CA ASP A 62 8.74 -6.91 7.23
C ASP A 62 9.27 -6.68 5.80
N LYS A 63 10.26 -7.46 5.35
CA LYS A 63 10.69 -7.45 3.94
C LYS A 63 9.58 -7.90 3.00
N LYS A 64 8.82 -8.94 3.37
CA LYS A 64 7.64 -9.38 2.61
C LYS A 64 6.57 -8.29 2.59
N LEU A 65 6.30 -7.71 3.77
CA LEU A 65 5.71 -6.39 4.02
C LEU A 65 5.90 -5.41 2.86
N GLU A 66 7.14 -4.93 2.84
CA GLU A 66 7.61 -3.88 1.97
C GLU A 66 7.49 -4.24 0.48
N TYR A 67 7.82 -5.48 0.12
CA TYR A 67 7.74 -5.96 -1.26
C TYR A 67 6.31 -5.88 -1.81
N ILE A 68 5.32 -6.37 -1.04
CA ILE A 68 3.91 -6.37 -1.45
C ILE A 68 3.40 -4.93 -1.62
N LEU A 69 3.70 -4.05 -0.66
CA LEU A 69 3.33 -2.64 -0.75
C LEU A 69 3.94 -1.94 -1.96
N LYS A 70 5.22 -2.20 -2.25
CA LYS A 70 5.90 -1.63 -3.43
C LYS A 70 5.26 -2.09 -4.74
N ASN A 71 4.93 -3.38 -4.84
CA ASN A 71 4.25 -3.92 -6.01
C ASN A 71 2.85 -3.32 -6.18
N LYS A 72 2.06 -3.23 -5.11
CA LYS A 72 0.72 -2.62 -5.16
C LYS A 72 0.80 -1.15 -5.57
N MET A 73 1.72 -0.39 -4.98
CA MET A 73 1.96 1.01 -5.36
C MET A 73 2.33 1.14 -6.85
N HIS A 74 3.15 0.23 -7.37
CA HIS A 74 3.50 0.23 -8.79
C HIS A 74 2.28 -0.02 -9.68
N ASN A 75 1.48 -1.03 -9.36
CA ASN A 75 0.27 -1.36 -10.11
C ASN A 75 -0.74 -0.20 -10.13
N VAL A 76 -1.01 0.40 -8.96
CA VAL A 76 -1.90 1.55 -8.85
C VAL A 76 -1.40 2.74 -9.69
N LYS A 77 -0.08 2.98 -9.73
CA LYS A 77 0.50 4.03 -10.59
C LYS A 77 0.26 3.76 -12.06
N GLU A 78 0.39 2.52 -12.52
CA GLU A 78 0.12 2.16 -13.90
C GLU A 78 -1.37 2.29 -14.25
N GLU A 79 -2.27 1.88 -13.36
CA GLU A 79 -3.71 2.08 -13.53
C GLU A 79 -4.07 3.56 -13.67
N ILE A 80 -3.52 4.43 -12.80
CA ILE A 80 -3.72 5.89 -12.89
C ILE A 80 -3.26 6.43 -14.25
N LYS A 81 -2.10 5.97 -14.75
CA LYS A 81 -1.60 6.38 -16.08
C LYS A 81 -2.55 5.95 -17.19
N MET A 82 -3.05 4.72 -17.15
CA MET A 82 -4.01 4.20 -18.13
C MET A 82 -5.32 5.01 -18.13
N VAL A 83 -5.88 5.28 -16.94
CA VAL A 83 -7.09 6.10 -16.80
C VAL A 83 -6.86 7.51 -17.35
N THR A 84 -5.73 8.13 -17.03
CA THR A 84 -5.38 9.47 -17.50
C THR A 84 -5.22 9.52 -19.03
N ALA A 85 -4.57 8.50 -19.61
CA ALA A 85 -4.41 8.38 -21.06
C ALA A 85 -5.76 8.23 -21.77
N SER A 86 -6.64 7.37 -21.24
CA SER A 86 -8.01 7.18 -21.73
C SER A 86 -8.83 8.47 -21.67
N HIS A 87 -8.77 9.18 -20.54
CA HIS A 87 -9.45 10.46 -20.38
C HIS A 87 -8.97 11.51 -21.40
N LYS A 88 -7.65 11.58 -21.64
CA LYS A 88 -7.08 12.48 -22.66
C LYS A 88 -7.55 12.11 -24.06
N ALA A 89 -7.58 10.82 -24.42
CA ALA A 89 -8.08 10.36 -25.71
C ALA A 89 -9.57 10.72 -25.90
N ASN A 90 -10.41 10.43 -24.92
CA ASN A 90 -11.84 10.74 -24.95
C ASN A 90 -12.09 12.24 -25.12
N LYS A 91 -11.32 13.10 -24.43
CA LYS A 91 -11.38 14.56 -24.60
C LYS A 91 -11.03 14.98 -26.03
N LEU A 92 -10.01 14.39 -26.64
CA LEU A 92 -9.65 14.66 -28.03
C LEU A 92 -10.77 14.27 -29.00
N TYR A 93 -11.34 13.07 -28.85
CA TYR A 93 -12.47 12.63 -29.69
C TYR A 93 -13.70 13.52 -29.52
N SER A 94 -14.05 13.90 -28.29
CA SER A 94 -15.17 14.82 -28.02
C SER A 94 -14.95 16.19 -28.66
N ASN A 95 -13.72 16.74 -28.58
CA ASN A 95 -13.40 18.02 -29.20
C ASN A 95 -13.48 17.96 -30.74
N ILE A 96 -13.02 16.87 -31.35
CA ILE A 96 -13.14 16.65 -32.81
C ILE A 96 -14.61 16.56 -33.22
N ASN A 97 -15.45 15.87 -32.43
CA ASN A 97 -16.88 15.74 -32.73
C ASN A 97 -17.64 17.06 -32.56
N ASN A 98 -17.28 17.88 -31.57
CA ASN A 98 -17.86 19.23 -31.38
C ASN A 98 -17.43 20.19 -32.50
N ASN A 99 -16.19 20.09 -32.99
CA ASN A 99 -15.71 20.91 -34.12
C ASN A 99 -16.24 20.47 -35.50
N LYS A 100 -16.87 19.29 -35.63
CA LYS A 100 -17.55 18.90 -36.89
C LYS A 100 -18.74 19.79 -37.24
N TYR A 101 -19.37 20.43 -36.24
CA TYR A 101 -20.43 21.40 -36.50
C TYR A 101 -19.91 22.75 -37.01
N PHE A 102 -18.62 23.05 -36.83
CA PHE A 102 -18.01 24.31 -37.27
C PHE A 102 -17.90 24.44 -38.80
N PHE A 103 -17.80 23.31 -39.52
CA PHE A 103 -17.78 23.28 -40.99
C PHE A 103 -19.15 22.93 -41.61
N SER A 104 -20.21 22.84 -40.81
CA SER A 104 -21.54 22.41 -41.27
C SER A 104 -22.51 23.54 -41.62
N SER A 105 -22.13 24.81 -41.46
CA SER A 105 -22.91 25.92 -42.03
C SER A 105 -22.67 26.01 -43.54
N LYS A 106 -23.41 25.22 -44.32
CA LYS A 106 -23.61 25.47 -45.75
C LYS A 106 -24.37 26.80 -45.90
N VAL A 107 -23.76 27.74 -46.63
CA VAL A 107 -24.46 28.80 -47.36
C VAL A 107 -25.18 28.17 -48.55
#